data_AF-A0AA96RJQ1-F1
#
_entry.id   AF-A0AA96RJQ1-F1
#
_cell.length_a   1.000
_cell.length_b   1.000
_cell.length_c   1.000
_cell.angle_alpha   90.00
_cell.angle_beta   90.00
_cell.angle_gamma   90.00
#
_symmetry.space_group_name_H-M   'P 1'
#
loop_
_entity.id
_entity.type
_entity.pdbx_description
1 polymer ?
#
loop_
_entity_poly.entity_id
_entity_poly.type
_entity_poly.pdbx_seq_one_letter_code
_entity_poly.pdbx_strand_id
1 'polypeptide(L)'
;MTEQKVIKWLGMICILAGIARMGMTPTSLIWGTDSTQELTAGLIACILMSVGSIVFYQVQSRETGVTGFITILAIIIGNVLTTAMLWSQFAAGGADAVQPEGLLVNITRMFGMIGFLGGTLVFMILTFLAKVFPRWVPALMLIMILSMFLPIADNKYFAFFWGLSYVGMGYCVWAKKLVNTASVHHNSSLIGMN
;
A
#
# COMPACT_ATOMS: atom_id res chain seq x y z
N MET A 1 -22.37 -2.07 -13.91
CA MET A 1 -21.02 -2.67 -14.02
C MET A 1 -21.01 -4.00 -13.29
N THR A 2 -20.43 -5.06 -13.87
CA THR A 2 -20.29 -6.36 -13.19
C THR A 2 -19.22 -6.27 -12.10
N GLU A 3 -19.39 -6.93 -10.96
CA GLU A 3 -18.45 -6.96 -9.82
C GLU A 3 -17.00 -7.22 -10.24
N GLN A 4 -16.78 -8.20 -11.13
CA GLN A 4 -15.45 -8.53 -11.65
C GLN A 4 -14.79 -7.38 -12.42
N LYS A 5 -15.57 -6.52 -13.10
CA LYS A 5 -15.03 -5.34 -13.79
C LYS A 5 -14.57 -4.30 -12.77
N VAL A 6 -15.32 -4.10 -11.68
CA VAL A 6 -14.94 -3.17 -10.60
C VAL A 6 -13.65 -3.62 -9.92
N ILE A 7 -13.53 -4.91 -9.60
CA ILE A 7 -12.29 -5.49 -9.02
C ILE A 7 -11.08 -5.23 -9.93
N LYS A 8 -11.23 -5.44 -11.25
CA LYS A 8 -10.14 -5.17 -12.20
C LYS A 8 -9.77 -3.69 -12.27
N TRP A 9 -10.75 -2.79 -12.25
CA TRP A 9 -10.52 -1.35 -12.24
C TRP A 9 -9.79 -0.90 -10.98
N LEU A 10 -10.22 -1.38 -9.81
CA LEU A 10 -9.54 -1.09 -8.55
C LEU A 10 -8.11 -1.67 -8.52
N GLY A 11 -7.90 -2.86 -9.11
CA GLY A 11 -6.57 -3.43 -9.32
C GLY A 11 -5.67 -2.54 -10.19
N MET A 12 -6.19 -1.95 -11.26
CA MET A 12 -5.44 -0.98 -12.08
C MET A 12 -5.13 0.30 -11.29
N ILE A 13 -6.07 0.79 -10.47
CA ILE A 13 -5.83 1.93 -9.57
C ILE A 13 -4.67 1.62 -8.63
N CYS A 14 -4.59 0.42 -8.04
CA CYS A 14 -3.44 0.01 -7.22
C CYS A 14 -2.12 0.02 -7.98
N ILE A 15 -2.12 -0.39 -9.26
CA ILE A 15 -0.90 -0.35 -10.09
C ILE A 15 -0.46 1.11 -10.27
N LEU A 16 -1.37 2.00 -10.67
CA LEU A 16 -1.07 3.42 -10.85
C LEU A 16 -0.62 4.07 -9.53
N ALA A 17 -1.27 3.72 -8.42
CA ALA A 17 -0.92 4.17 -7.09
C ALA A 17 0.51 3.75 -6.70
N GLY A 18 0.85 2.49 -6.98
CA GLY A 18 2.18 1.95 -6.75
C GLY A 18 3.25 2.62 -7.62
N ILE A 19 2.96 2.89 -8.89
CA ILE A 19 3.86 3.63 -9.79
C ILE A 19 4.07 5.06 -9.29
N ALA A 20 3.00 5.77 -8.91
CA ALA A 20 3.11 7.10 -8.32
C ALA A 20 3.97 7.09 -7.05
N ARG A 21 3.81 6.07 -6.18
CA ARG A 21 4.61 5.94 -4.96
C ARG A 21 6.08 5.66 -5.24
N MET A 22 6.36 4.78 -6.20
CA MET A 22 7.74 4.55 -6.67
C MET A 22 8.36 5.83 -7.25
N GLY A 23 7.55 6.72 -7.83
CA GLY A 23 7.97 8.01 -8.36
C GLY A 23 8.61 8.94 -7.33
N MET A 24 8.32 8.78 -6.04
CA MET A 24 8.96 9.56 -4.97
C MET A 24 10.49 9.36 -4.93
N THR A 25 10.96 8.13 -5.15
CA THR A 25 12.39 7.79 -5.09
C THR A 25 13.22 8.48 -6.17
N PRO A 26 12.90 8.39 -7.48
CA PRO A 26 13.67 9.12 -8.49
C PRO A 26 13.51 10.64 -8.34
N THR A 27 12.34 11.16 -7.93
CA THR A 27 12.19 12.60 -7.72
C THR A 27 13.06 13.10 -6.56
N SER A 28 13.19 12.34 -5.48
CA SER A 28 14.04 12.71 -4.34
C SER A 28 15.54 12.54 -4.59
N LEU A 29 15.91 11.73 -5.59
CA LEU A 29 17.28 11.60 -6.07
C LEU A 29 17.67 12.74 -7.02
N ILE A 30 16.73 13.26 -7.82
CA ILE A 30 17.01 14.32 -8.81
C ILE A 30 16.83 15.72 -8.21
N TRP A 31 15.74 15.97 -7.47
CA TRP A 31 15.38 17.30 -6.93
C TRP A 31 15.66 17.46 -5.44
N GLY A 32 16.15 16.41 -4.76
CA GLY A 32 16.43 16.42 -3.33
C GLY A 32 15.25 15.93 -2.48
N THR A 33 15.56 15.55 -1.24
CA THR A 33 14.60 15.06 -0.25
C THR A 33 13.63 16.17 0.13
N ASP A 34 12.35 15.83 0.28
CA ASP A 34 11.24 16.75 0.58
C ASP A 34 11.02 17.83 -0.50
N SER A 35 11.49 17.58 -1.72
CA SER A 35 11.19 18.43 -2.88
C SER A 35 9.70 18.41 -3.22
N THR A 36 9.20 19.49 -3.82
CA THR A 36 7.80 19.61 -4.27
C THR A 36 7.38 18.44 -5.17
N GLN A 37 8.29 17.96 -6.02
CA GLN A 37 8.07 16.84 -6.94
C GLN A 37 7.88 15.52 -6.18
N GLU A 38 8.72 15.25 -5.18
CA GLU A 38 8.59 14.07 -4.31
C GLU A 38 7.26 14.08 -3.55
N LEU A 39 6.95 15.22 -2.92
CA LEU A 39 5.73 15.38 -2.13
C LEU A 39 4.47 15.24 -3.00
N THR A 40 4.51 15.73 -4.24
CA THR A 40 3.40 15.63 -5.20
C THR A 40 3.16 14.19 -5.63
N ALA A 41 4.25 13.46 -5.96
CA ALA A 41 4.17 12.04 -6.28
C ALA A 41 3.61 11.23 -5.10
N GLY A 42 4.06 11.54 -3.88
CA GLY A 42 3.56 10.94 -2.65
C GLY A 42 2.08 11.22 -2.41
N LEU A 43 1.62 12.44 -2.65
CA LEU A 43 0.22 12.83 -2.44
C LEU A 43 -0.72 12.10 -3.40
N ILE A 44 -0.37 12.09 -4.69
CA ILE A 44 -1.13 11.36 -5.72
C ILE A 44 -1.17 9.87 -5.37
N ALA A 45 -0.03 9.30 -4.97
CA ALA A 45 0.05 7.91 -4.56
C ALA A 45 -0.91 7.62 -3.41
N CYS A 46 -0.86 8.36 -2.30
CA CYS A 46 -1.67 8.08 -1.13
C CYS A 46 -3.18 8.17 -1.40
N ILE A 47 -3.63 9.12 -2.23
CA ILE A 47 -5.04 9.21 -2.66
C ILE A 47 -5.46 7.95 -3.42
N LEU A 48 -4.66 7.54 -4.41
CA LEU A 48 -4.94 6.35 -5.21
C LEU A 48 -4.84 5.07 -4.36
N MET A 49 -3.91 5.00 -3.41
CA MET A 49 -3.75 3.88 -2.48
C MET A 49 -4.95 3.77 -1.53
N SER A 50 -5.49 4.87 -1.02
CA SER A 50 -6.71 4.87 -0.19
C SER A 50 -7.90 4.25 -0.91
N VAL A 51 -8.12 4.61 -2.19
CA VAL A 51 -9.22 4.05 -2.98
C VAL A 51 -8.92 2.63 -3.44
N GLY A 52 -7.70 2.38 -3.91
CA GLY A 52 -7.27 1.09 -4.47
C GLY A 52 -7.29 -0.03 -3.44
N SER A 53 -6.90 0.23 -2.19
CA SER A 53 -6.81 -0.77 -1.12
C SER A 53 -8.13 -1.49 -0.80
N ILE A 54 -9.28 -0.93 -1.20
CA ILE A 54 -10.59 -1.59 -1.12
C ILE A 54 -10.56 -2.96 -1.80
N VAL A 55 -9.83 -3.08 -2.92
CA VAL A 55 -9.76 -4.32 -3.68
C VAL A 55 -9.07 -5.44 -2.91
N PHE A 56 -8.16 -5.12 -1.99
CA PHE A 56 -7.48 -6.11 -1.16
C PHE A 56 -8.47 -6.86 -0.29
N TYR A 57 -9.54 -6.19 0.18
CA TYR A 57 -10.54 -6.82 1.02
C TYR A 57 -11.43 -7.71 0.16
N GLN A 58 -11.84 -7.21 -1.01
CA GLN A 58 -12.67 -7.99 -1.93
C GLN A 58 -12.02 -9.34 -2.29
N VAL A 59 -10.70 -9.35 -2.52
CA VAL A 59 -9.98 -10.58 -2.86
C VAL A 59 -9.56 -11.43 -1.66
N GLN A 60 -9.39 -10.84 -0.46
CA GLN A 60 -8.96 -11.57 0.74
C GLN A 60 -10.08 -11.90 1.74
N SER A 61 -11.27 -11.33 1.58
CA SER A 61 -12.38 -11.39 2.55
C SER A 61 -12.76 -12.82 2.95
N ARG A 62 -12.71 -13.75 1.99
CA ARG A 62 -13.03 -15.18 2.22
C ARG A 62 -12.06 -15.87 3.17
N GLU A 63 -10.79 -15.49 3.15
CA GLU A 63 -9.72 -16.16 3.90
C GLU A 63 -9.38 -15.41 5.20
N THR A 64 -9.61 -14.10 5.24
CA THR A 64 -9.18 -13.22 6.35
C THR A 64 -10.33 -12.75 7.23
N GLY A 65 -11.59 -12.92 6.79
CA GLY A 65 -12.78 -12.58 7.55
C GLY A 65 -12.79 -11.13 8.07
N VAL A 66 -13.26 -10.95 9.32
CA VAL A 66 -13.37 -9.64 9.98
C VAL A 66 -12.00 -9.01 10.25
N THR A 67 -10.99 -9.83 10.57
CA THR A 67 -9.63 -9.35 10.82
C THR A 67 -9.01 -8.70 9.58
N GLY A 68 -9.24 -9.28 8.39
CA GLY A 68 -8.84 -8.67 7.13
C GLY A 68 -9.56 -7.36 6.84
N PHE A 69 -10.85 -7.27 7.14
CA PHE A 69 -11.62 -6.03 7.01
C PHE A 69 -11.05 -4.91 7.87
N ILE A 70 -10.84 -5.15 9.17
CA ILE A 70 -10.29 -4.17 10.12
C ILE A 70 -8.91 -3.69 9.67
N THR A 71 -8.06 -4.63 9.23
CA THR A 71 -6.71 -4.31 8.78
C THR A 71 -6.72 -3.40 7.55
N ILE A 72 -7.61 -3.66 6.60
CA ILE A 72 -7.69 -2.86 5.37
C ILE A 72 -8.29 -1.48 5.64
N LEU A 73 -9.28 -1.38 6.53
CA LEU A 73 -9.75 -0.09 7.02
C LEU A 73 -8.61 0.71 7.67
N ALA A 74 -7.79 0.06 8.51
CA ALA A 74 -6.64 0.71 9.13
C ALA A 74 -5.62 1.18 8.08
N ILE A 75 -5.38 0.43 7.00
CA ILE A 75 -4.53 0.84 5.88
C ILE A 75 -5.11 2.06 5.15
N ILE A 76 -6.42 2.04 4.87
CA ILE A 76 -7.10 3.15 4.19
C ILE A 76 -6.97 4.42 5.04
N ILE A 77 -7.24 4.31 6.35
CA ILE A 77 -7.08 5.41 7.31
C ILE A 77 -5.62 5.88 7.32
N GLY A 78 -4.65 4.96 7.36
CA GLY A 78 -3.22 5.29 7.31
C GLY A 78 -2.82 6.06 6.04
N ASN A 79 -3.34 5.64 4.88
CA ASN A 79 -3.12 6.34 3.61
C ASN A 79 -3.78 7.73 3.59
N VAL A 80 -4.98 7.88 4.17
CA VAL A 80 -5.65 9.18 4.31
C VAL A 80 -4.86 10.10 5.25
N LEU A 81 -4.39 9.60 6.39
CA LEU A 81 -3.55 10.37 7.31
C LEU A 81 -2.24 10.80 6.64
N THR A 82 -1.61 9.92 5.87
CA THR A 82 -0.39 10.25 5.10
C THR A 82 -0.68 11.33 4.05
N THR A 83 -1.84 11.25 3.38
CA THR A 83 -2.31 12.28 2.44
C THR A 83 -2.45 13.63 3.14
N ALA A 84 -3.09 13.65 4.32
CA ALA A 84 -3.26 14.88 5.11
C ALA A 84 -1.92 15.45 5.58
N MET A 85 -0.97 14.60 5.96
CA MET A 85 0.39 15.03 6.34
C MET A 85 1.13 15.67 5.16
N LEU A 86 1.10 15.04 3.98
CA LEU A 86 1.73 15.59 2.77
C LEU A 86 1.06 16.91 2.35
N TRP A 87 -0.26 16.97 2.42
CA TRP A 87 -1.01 18.22 2.17
C TRP A 87 -0.65 19.32 3.16
N SER A 88 -0.54 19.00 4.44
CA SER A 88 -0.14 19.95 5.48
C SER A 88 1.24 20.55 5.21
N GLN A 89 2.19 19.76 4.69
CA GLN A 89 3.49 20.30 4.28
C GLN A 89 3.38 21.30 3.12
N PHE A 90 2.55 21.02 2.11
CA PHE A 90 2.29 22.01 1.05
C PHE A 90 1.66 23.30 1.60
N ALA A 91 0.69 23.18 2.50
CA ALA A 91 0.02 24.33 3.13
C ALA A 91 0.96 25.16 4.02
N ALA A 92 1.98 24.52 4.62
CA ALA A 92 2.95 25.16 5.50
C ALA A 92 4.15 25.82 4.78
N GLY A 93 4.18 25.82 3.44
CA GLY A 93 5.25 26.42 2.64
C GLY A 93 6.06 25.44 1.79
N GLY A 94 5.66 24.17 1.73
CA GLY A 94 6.32 23.16 0.90
C GLY A 94 7.67 22.72 1.47
N ALA A 95 8.69 22.63 0.61
CA ALA A 95 10.03 22.15 0.97
C ALA A 95 10.72 23.04 2.03
N ASP A 96 10.34 24.32 2.11
CA ASP A 96 10.92 25.30 3.05
C ASP A 96 10.13 25.41 4.36
N ALA A 97 9.12 24.55 4.57
CA ALA A 97 8.29 24.61 5.76
C ALA A 97 9.11 24.26 7.02
N VAL A 98 9.20 25.21 7.96
CA VAL A 98 9.81 24.96 9.28
C VAL A 98 8.94 23.94 10.02
N GLN A 99 9.47 22.73 10.20
CA GLN A 99 8.73 21.71 10.90
C GLN A 99 8.62 22.06 12.38
N PRO A 100 7.42 22.02 12.97
CA PRO A 100 7.24 22.33 14.38
C PRO A 100 7.97 21.28 15.22
N GLU A 101 8.99 21.73 15.95
CA GLU A 101 9.72 20.91 16.91
C GLU A 101 9.06 21.04 18.29
N GLY A 102 8.70 19.91 18.89
CA GLY A 102 8.07 19.91 20.21
C GLY A 102 7.84 18.49 20.72
N LEU A 103 7.83 18.32 22.04
CA LEU A 103 7.64 17.03 22.70
C LEU A 103 6.35 16.34 22.22
N LEU A 104 5.25 17.10 22.10
CA LEU A 104 3.96 16.58 21.63
C LEU A 104 4.05 16.09 20.18
N VAL A 105 4.71 16.86 19.30
CA VAL A 105 4.90 16.49 17.89
C VAL A 105 5.73 15.21 17.77
N ASN A 106 6.79 15.08 18.56
CA ASN A 106 7.64 13.89 18.57
C ASN A 106 6.88 12.65 19.05
N ILE A 107 6.08 12.77 20.12
CA ILE A 107 5.23 11.68 20.61
C ILE A 107 4.23 11.27 19.54
N THR A 108 3.56 12.22 18.88
CA THR A 108 2.60 11.92 17.81
C THR A 108 3.27 11.23 16.62
N ARG A 109 4.47 11.67 16.22
CA ARG A 109 5.26 11.02 15.16
C ARG A 109 5.65 9.59 15.52
N MET A 110 6.06 9.35 16.76
CA MET A 110 6.39 8.00 17.24
C MET A 110 5.18 7.06 17.17
N PHE A 111 4.01 7.48 17.67
CA PHE A 111 2.79 6.68 17.56
C PHE A 111 2.36 6.45 16.11
N GLY A 112 2.53 7.46 15.24
CA GLY A 112 2.29 7.31 13.81
C GLY A 112 3.19 6.26 13.17
N MET A 113 4.48 6.26 13.50
CA MET A 113 5.45 5.29 12.97
C MET A 113 5.19 3.87 13.50
N ILE A 114 4.88 3.72 14.79
CA ILE A 114 4.49 2.42 15.38
C ILE A 114 3.22 1.90 14.72
N GLY A 115 2.21 2.76 14.55
CA GLY A 115 0.95 2.40 13.89
C GLY A 115 1.15 1.98 12.44
N PHE A 116 1.99 2.71 11.70
CA PHE A 116 2.33 2.38 10.32
C PHE A 116 3.08 1.04 10.21
N LEU A 117 4.16 0.86 10.97
CA LEU A 117 4.98 -0.34 10.93
C LEU A 117 4.20 -1.56 11.44
N GLY A 118 3.53 -1.41 12.58
CA GLY A 118 2.70 -2.46 13.18
C GLY A 118 1.53 -2.84 12.26
N GLY A 119 0.81 -1.86 11.70
CA GLY A 119 -0.30 -2.09 10.77
C GLY A 119 0.15 -2.78 9.49
N THR A 120 1.30 -2.38 8.94
CA THR A 120 1.89 -3.02 7.77
C THR A 120 2.32 -4.46 8.06
N LEU A 121 2.95 -4.70 9.22
CA LEU A 121 3.34 -6.05 9.64
C LEU A 121 2.12 -6.96 9.79
N VAL A 122 1.06 -6.49 10.45
CA VAL A 122 -0.19 -7.24 10.57
C VAL A 122 -0.76 -7.55 9.19
N PHE A 123 -0.81 -6.56 8.29
CA PHE A 123 -1.30 -6.78 6.93
C PHE A 123 -0.47 -7.79 6.13
N MET A 124 0.85 -7.70 6.22
CA MET A 124 1.77 -8.63 5.57
C MET A 124 1.55 -10.05 6.09
N ILE A 125 1.44 -10.23 7.41
CA ILE A 125 1.21 -11.54 8.03
C ILE A 125 -0.13 -12.10 7.57
N LEU A 126 -1.21 -11.31 7.62
CA LEU A 126 -2.52 -11.74 7.14
C LEU A 126 -2.50 -12.11 5.65
N THR A 127 -1.83 -11.31 4.83
CA THR A 127 -1.67 -11.56 3.39
C THR A 127 -0.91 -12.87 3.14
N PHE A 128 0.13 -13.14 3.94
CA PHE A 128 0.89 -14.38 3.87
C PHE A 128 0.07 -15.60 4.32
N LEU A 129 -0.67 -15.48 5.42
CA LEU A 129 -1.49 -16.55 5.98
C LEU A 129 -2.70 -16.88 5.11
N ALA A 130 -3.32 -15.85 4.52
CA ALA A 130 -4.47 -15.99 3.62
C ALA A 130 -4.13 -16.75 2.32
N LYS A 131 -2.84 -16.78 1.93
CA LYS A 131 -2.36 -17.43 0.71
C LYS A 131 -3.12 -17.01 -0.56
N VAL A 132 -3.69 -15.81 -0.58
CA VAL A 132 -4.43 -15.27 -1.73
C VAL A 132 -3.46 -14.74 -2.79
N PHE A 133 -2.42 -14.04 -2.33
CA PHE A 133 -1.37 -13.51 -3.17
C PHE A 133 -0.16 -14.46 -3.22
N PRO A 134 0.61 -14.47 -4.33
CA PRO A 134 1.90 -15.14 -4.38
C PRO A 134 2.83 -14.66 -3.26
N ARG A 135 3.69 -15.54 -2.73
CA ARG A 135 4.57 -15.24 -1.57
C ARG A 135 5.56 -14.09 -1.80
N TRP A 136 5.86 -13.74 -3.05
CA TRP A 136 6.72 -12.60 -3.34
C TRP A 136 6.05 -11.26 -2.95
N VAL A 137 4.71 -11.18 -2.92
CA VAL A 137 3.98 -9.97 -2.51
C VAL A 137 4.23 -9.60 -1.04
N PRO A 138 3.97 -10.49 -0.05
CA PRO A 138 4.33 -10.20 1.34
C PRO A 138 5.85 -10.09 1.55
N ALA A 139 6.67 -10.78 0.74
CA ALA A 139 8.12 -10.57 0.77
C ALA A 139 8.51 -9.14 0.38
N LEU A 140 7.84 -8.51 -0.60
CA LEU A 140 8.07 -7.10 -0.92
C LEU A 140 7.68 -6.16 0.22
N MET A 141 6.62 -6.46 0.96
CA MET A 141 6.25 -5.69 2.17
C MET A 141 7.29 -5.84 3.28
N LEU A 142 7.86 -7.04 3.43
CA LEU A 142 8.96 -7.26 4.36
C LEU A 142 10.21 -6.46 3.95
N ILE A 143 10.58 -6.51 2.67
CA ILE A 143 11.70 -5.73 2.12
C ILE A 143 11.46 -4.23 2.31
N MET A 144 10.23 -3.75 2.10
CA MET A 144 9.84 -2.37 2.39
C MET A 144 10.12 -2.01 3.85
N ILE A 145 9.70 -2.83 4.81
CA ILE A 145 9.96 -2.58 6.24
C ILE A 145 11.47 -2.58 6.53
N LEU A 146 12.20 -3.58 6.01
CA LEU A 146 13.65 -3.68 6.21
C LEU A 146 14.39 -2.48 5.60
N SER A 147 13.90 -1.92 4.48
CA SER A 147 14.49 -0.74 3.84
C SER A 147 14.40 0.52 4.69
N MET A 148 13.54 0.58 5.71
CA MET A 148 13.51 1.69 6.68
C MET A 148 14.68 1.67 7.66
N PHE A 149 15.35 0.52 7.81
CA PHE A 149 16.49 0.34 8.72
C PHE A 149 17.83 0.32 7.97
N LEU A 150 17.81 0.39 6.64
CA LEU A 150 19.01 0.46 5.82
C LEU A 150 19.48 1.92 5.73
N PRO A 151 20.66 2.28 6.24
CA PRO A 151 21.21 3.64 6.17
C PRO A 151 21.76 3.94 4.77
N ILE A 152 21.04 3.56 3.72
CA ILE A 152 21.42 3.75 2.32
C ILE A 152 20.45 4.77 1.72
N ALA A 153 21.01 5.90 1.28
CA ALA A 153 20.28 6.97 0.59
C ALA A 153 19.05 7.48 1.37
N ASP A 154 19.22 7.85 2.65
CA ASP A 154 18.17 8.47 3.48
C ASP A 154 16.81 7.76 3.49
N ASN A 155 16.81 6.41 3.46
CA ASN A 155 15.59 5.58 3.38
C ASN A 155 14.76 5.81 2.11
N LYS A 156 15.31 6.41 1.04
CA LYS A 156 14.59 6.71 -0.22
C LYS A 156 14.02 5.47 -0.91
N TYR A 157 14.58 4.29 -0.65
CA TYR A 157 14.09 3.00 -1.19
C TYR A 157 12.81 2.50 -0.52
N PHE A 158 12.44 3.04 0.64
CA PHE A 158 11.18 2.69 1.30
C PHE A 158 9.97 3.00 0.41
N ALA A 159 9.92 4.21 -0.18
CA ALA A 159 8.84 4.60 -1.06
C ALA A 159 8.78 3.71 -2.32
N PHE A 160 9.95 3.30 -2.84
CA PHE A 160 10.06 2.38 -3.95
C PHE A 160 9.44 1.01 -3.63
N PHE A 161 9.88 0.35 -2.56
CA PHE A 161 9.35 -0.98 -2.21
C PHE A 161 7.89 -0.92 -1.78
N TRP A 162 7.46 0.18 -1.16
CA TRP A 162 6.05 0.40 -0.85
C TRP A 162 5.23 0.46 -2.13
N GLY A 163 5.65 1.26 -3.11
CA GLY A 163 4.99 1.33 -4.40
C GLY A 163 4.99 -0.01 -5.13
N LEU A 164 6.13 -0.71 -5.13
CA LEU A 164 6.28 -2.01 -5.78
C LEU A 164 5.35 -3.07 -5.17
N SER A 165 5.11 -3.04 -3.86
CA SER A 165 4.13 -3.94 -3.22
C SER A 165 2.70 -3.70 -3.72
N TYR A 166 2.31 -2.43 -3.92
CA TYR A 166 1.01 -2.06 -4.47
C TYR A 166 0.88 -2.37 -5.96
N VAL A 167 1.94 -2.16 -6.75
CA VAL A 167 2.01 -2.63 -8.14
C VAL A 167 1.81 -4.13 -8.19
N GLY A 168 2.51 -4.86 -7.31
CA GLY A 168 2.46 -6.31 -7.31
C GLY A 168 1.09 -6.87 -6.95
N MET A 169 0.46 -6.34 -5.89
CA MET A 169 -0.91 -6.68 -5.52
C MET A 169 -1.90 -6.30 -6.62
N GLY A 170 -1.82 -5.07 -7.14
CA GLY A 170 -2.70 -4.58 -8.20
C GLY A 170 -2.59 -5.42 -9.48
N TYR A 171 -1.38 -5.80 -9.88
CA TYR A 171 -1.13 -6.68 -11.02
C TYR A 171 -1.72 -8.07 -10.79
N CYS A 172 -1.51 -8.68 -9.62
CA CYS A 172 -2.10 -9.97 -9.28
C CYS A 172 -3.63 -9.96 -9.38
N VAL A 173 -4.28 -8.89 -8.90
CA VAL A 173 -5.72 -8.71 -9.01
C VAL A 173 -6.16 -8.52 -10.46
N TRP A 174 -5.53 -7.60 -11.18
CA TRP A 174 -5.90 -7.24 -12.55
C TRP A 174 -5.70 -8.40 -13.54
N ALA A 175 -4.57 -9.08 -13.44
CA ALA A 175 -4.20 -10.22 -14.29
C ALA A 175 -4.81 -11.56 -13.82
N LYS A 176 -5.61 -11.57 -12.74
CA LYS A 176 -6.18 -12.78 -12.11
C LYS A 176 -5.13 -13.84 -11.72
N LYS A 177 -3.94 -13.40 -11.29
CA LYS A 177 -2.83 -14.26 -10.83
C LYS A 177 -2.87 -14.49 -9.31
N LEU A 178 -4.06 -14.70 -8.76
CA LEU A 178 -4.26 -15.06 -7.36
C LEU A 178 -4.14 -16.57 -7.19
N VAL A 179 -3.57 -17.02 -6.07
CA VAL A 179 -3.24 -18.45 -5.85
C VAL A 179 -4.50 -19.29 -5.65
N ASN A 180 -5.47 -18.79 -4.88
CA ASN A 180 -6.69 -19.55 -4.54
C ASN A 180 -7.80 -19.50 -5.61
N THR A 181 -7.56 -18.93 -6.79
CA THR A 181 -8.58 -18.94 -7.87
C THR A 181 -8.72 -20.32 -8.54
N ALA A 182 -7.76 -21.23 -8.33
CA ALA A 182 -7.76 -22.56 -8.95
C ALA A 182 -8.77 -23.57 -8.34
N SER A 183 -9.26 -23.36 -7.11
CA SER A 183 -10.17 -24.34 -6.46
C SER A 183 -11.63 -24.26 -6.95
N VAL A 184 -12.01 -23.21 -7.69
CA VAL A 184 -13.40 -23.01 -8.13
C VAL A 184 -13.73 -23.75 -9.43
N HIS A 185 -12.74 -23.97 -10.31
CA HIS A 185 -12.98 -24.67 -11.58
C HIS A 185 -13.05 -26.18 -11.45
N HIS A 186 -12.47 -26.77 -10.40
CA HIS A 186 -12.46 -28.23 -10.22
C HIS A 186 -13.77 -28.76 -9.58
N ASN A 187 -14.48 -27.95 -8.79
CA ASN A 187 -15.74 -28.37 -8.17
C ASN A 187 -16.99 -28.08 -9.02
N SER A 188 -16.91 -27.17 -10.00
CA SER A 188 -18.02 -26.89 -10.92
C SER A 188 -18.11 -27.89 -12.07
N SER A 189 -17.02 -28.57 -12.44
CA SER A 189 -17.03 -29.64 -13.43
C SER A 189 -17.53 -31.00 -12.90
N LEU A 190 -17.47 -31.22 -11.57
CA LEU A 190 -17.92 -32.46 -10.94
C LEU A 190 -19.40 -32.48 -10.56
N ILE A 191 -20.06 -31.31 -10.49
CA ILE A 191 -21.49 -31.20 -10.17
C ILE A 191 -22.36 -31.20 -11.44
N GLY A 192 -21.75 -31.08 -12.63
CA GLY A 192 -22.44 -31.07 -13.93
C GLY A 192 -22.47 -32.40 -14.68
N MET A 193 -22.04 -33.50 -14.06
CA MET A 193 -22.10 -34.85 -14.63
C MET A 193 -22.95 -35.76 -13.74
N ASN A 194 -24.24 -35.44 -13.64
CA ASN A 194 -25.31 -36.36 -13.26
C ASN A 194 -26.37 -36.33 -14.35
#